data_AF-A0A0J1D4Y5-F1
#
_entry.id   AF-A0A0J1D4Y5-F1
#
_cell.length_a   1.000
_cell.length_b   1.000
_cell.length_c   1.000
_cell.angle_alpha   90.00
_cell.angle_beta   90.00
_cell.angle_gamma   90.00
#
_symmetry.space_group_name_H-M   'P 1'
#
loop_
_entity.id
_entity.type
_entity.pdbx_description
1 polymer ?
#
loop_
_entity_poly.entity_id
_entity_poly.type
_entity_poly.pdbx_seq_one_letter_code
_entity_poly.pdbx_strand_id
1 'polypeptide(L)'
;MEASRLERLFKHGAAIALVALIAFGAIRYDNFLSLYNVMSVCRTNAMFALVSLGMCFVIMTGGIDLSVGAVAALASVAAAKASPLGVAGGL
;
A
#
# COMPACT_ATOMS: atom_id res chain seq x y z
N MET A 1 -15.25 -13.50 27.61
CA MET A 1 -15.59 -12.17 27.07
C MET A 1 -14.35 -11.41 26.57
N GLU A 2 -13.22 -11.42 27.30
CA GLU A 2 -11.93 -10.85 26.84
C GLU A 2 -11.43 -11.47 25.52
N ALA A 3 -11.35 -12.81 25.43
CA ALA A 3 -10.86 -13.50 24.23
C ALA A 3 -11.56 -13.10 22.92
N SER A 4 -12.88 -12.85 22.95
CA SER A 4 -13.62 -12.41 21.75
C SER A 4 -13.43 -10.93 21.41
N ARG A 5 -12.95 -10.09 22.33
CA ARG A 5 -12.54 -8.71 22.04
C ARG A 5 -11.19 -8.70 21.32
N LEU A 6 -10.25 -9.51 21.79
CA LEU A 6 -8.92 -9.63 21.17
C LEU A 6 -9.04 -10.21 19.75
N GLU A 7 -9.87 -11.23 19.55
CA GLU A 7 -10.10 -11.81 18.22
C GLU A 7 -10.71 -10.78 17.23
N ARG A 8 -11.66 -9.96 17.69
CA ARG A 8 -12.24 -8.88 16.87
C ARG A 8 -11.20 -7.80 16.52
N LEU A 9 -10.29 -7.51 17.45
CA LEU A 9 -9.18 -6.58 17.24
C LEU A 9 -8.22 -7.10 16.15
N PHE A 10 -7.82 -8.37 16.21
CA PHE A 10 -6.97 -8.97 15.18
C PHE A 10 -7.65 -9.04 13.81
N LYS A 11 -8.96 -9.36 13.78
CA LYS A 11 -9.74 -9.44 12.54
C LYS A 11 -9.81 -8.09 11.79
N HIS A 12 -9.85 -6.98 12.51
CA HIS A 12 -9.89 -5.63 11.92
C HIS A 12 -8.59 -4.86 12.13
N GLY A 13 -7.50 -5.54 12.49
CA GLY A 13 -6.27 -4.92 12.95
C GLY A 13 -5.70 -3.91 11.95
N ALA A 14 -5.72 -4.25 10.66
CA ALA A 14 -5.26 -3.35 9.59
C ALA A 14 -6.10 -2.06 9.50
N ALA A 15 -7.43 -2.17 9.54
CA ALA A 15 -8.31 -1.00 9.49
C ALA A 15 -8.17 -0.12 10.74
N ILE A 16 -8.05 -0.75 11.91
CA ILE A 16 -7.83 -0.06 13.18
C ILE A 16 -6.48 0.67 13.17
N ALA A 17 -5.42 0.00 12.72
CA ALA A 17 -4.10 0.61 12.58
C ALA A 17 -4.10 1.78 11.59
N LEU A 18 -4.80 1.66 10.46
CA LEU A 18 -4.93 2.75 9.49
C LEU A 18 -5.61 3.98 10.12
N VAL A 19 -6.74 3.78 10.81
CA VAL A 19 -7.45 4.88 11.48
C VAL A 19 -6.57 5.52 12.55
N ALA A 20 -5.86 4.73 13.34
CA ALA A 20 -4.93 5.24 14.36
C ALA A 20 -3.79 6.06 13.75
N LEU A 21 -3.21 5.61 12.64
CA LEU A 21 -2.15 6.33 11.92
C LEU A 21 -2.65 7.64 11.32
N ILE A 22 -3.85 7.64 10.73
CA ILE A 22 -4.48 8.86 10.20
C ILE A 22 -4.73 9.86 11.33
N ALA A 23 -5.29 9.41 12.46
CA ALA A 23 -5.55 10.26 13.61
C ALA A 23 -4.25 10.84 14.20
N PHE A 24 -3.23 10.00 14.38
CA PHE A 24 -1.91 10.43 14.82
C PHE A 24 -1.31 11.47 13.86
N GLY A 25 -1.34 11.19 12.55
CA GLY A 25 -0.82 12.11 11.53
C GLY A 25 -1.53 13.45 11.52
N ALA A 26 -2.86 13.45 11.65
CA ALA A 26 -3.69 14.65 11.69
C ALA A 26 -3.42 15.51 12.93
N ILE A 27 -3.08 14.91 14.07
CA ILE A 27 -2.74 15.64 15.30
C ILE A 27 -1.28 16.13 15.25
N ARG A 28 -0.37 15.33 14.69
CA ARG A 28 1.07 15.58 14.78
C ARG A 28 1.60 16.54 13.71
N TYR A 29 0.99 16.59 12.54
CA TYR A 29 1.52 17.31 11.38
C TYR A 29 0.49 18.29 10.80
N ASP A 30 0.90 19.54 10.64
CA ASP A 30 0.11 20.54 9.92
C ASP A 30 -0.08 20.12 8.46
N ASN A 31 -1.26 20.43 7.90
CA ASN A 31 -1.64 20.09 6.51
C ASN A 31 -1.68 18.59 6.17
N PHE A 32 -1.62 17.69 7.17
CA PHE A 32 -1.72 16.24 6.92
C PHE A 32 -3.01 15.86 6.18
N LEU A 33 -4.15 16.44 6.56
CA LEU A 33 -5.43 16.23 5.88
C LEU A 33 -5.73 17.27 4.79
N SER A 34 -4.72 18.03 4.35
CA SER A 34 -4.91 18.96 3.23
C SER A 34 -5.32 18.19 1.97
N LEU A 35 -6.13 18.84 1.12
CA LEU A 35 -6.56 18.25 -0.15
C LEU A 35 -5.37 17.83 -1.00
N TYR A 36 -4.29 18.63 -1.00
CA TYR A 36 -3.06 18.29 -1.71
C TYR A 36 -2.47 16.96 -1.22
N ASN A 37 -2.29 16.79 0.09
CA ASN A 37 -1.69 15.58 0.65
C ASN A 37 -2.58 14.36 0.44
N VAL A 38 -3.89 14.48 0.70
CA VAL A 38 -4.86 13.41 0.47
C VAL A 38 -4.86 12.97 -0.99
N MET A 39 -4.91 13.93 -1.92
CA MET A 39 -4.89 13.63 -3.35
C MET A 39 -3.55 13.06 -3.81
N SER A 40 -2.43 13.48 -3.20
CA SER A 40 -1.10 12.91 -3.48
C SER A 40 -1.05 11.43 -3.11
N VAL A 41 -1.49 11.10 -1.89
CA VAL A 41 -1.57 9.71 -1.41
C VAL A 41 -2.49 8.89 -2.30
N CYS A 42 -3.69 9.39 -2.64
CA CYS A 42 -4.62 8.70 -3.53
C CYS A 42 -4.01 8.45 -4.92
N ARG A 43 -3.30 9.43 -5.51
CA ARG A 43 -2.64 9.27 -6.82
C ARG A 43 -1.55 8.20 -6.79
N THR A 44 -0.65 8.23 -5.80
CA THR A 44 0.42 7.23 -5.68
C THR A 44 -0.15 5.83 -5.47
N ASN A 45 -1.26 5.71 -4.72
CA ASN A 45 -1.90 4.41 -4.47
C ASN A 45 -2.82 3.93 -5.59
N ALA A 46 -3.27 4.80 -6.50
CA ALA A 46 -4.15 4.42 -7.61
C ALA A 46 -3.54 3.33 -8.49
N MET A 47 -2.22 3.37 -8.71
CA MET A 47 -1.50 2.34 -9.46
C MET A 47 -1.63 0.96 -8.77
N PHE A 48 -1.40 0.89 -7.46
CA PHE A 48 -1.53 -0.34 -6.70
C PHE A 48 -2.98 -0.84 -6.63
N ALA A 49 -3.96 0.07 -6.55
CA ALA A 49 -5.37 -0.30 -6.58
C ALA A 49 -5.78 -0.95 -7.90
N LEU A 50 -5.35 -0.40 -9.04
CA LEU A 50 -5.61 -0.98 -10.37
C LEU A 50 -4.93 -2.35 -10.53
N VAL A 51 -3.68 -2.48 -10.08
CA VAL A 51 -2.96 -3.76 -10.10
C VAL A 51 -3.67 -4.81 -9.23
N SER A 52 -4.06 -4.44 -8.01
CA SER A 52 -4.79 -5.33 -7.10
C SER A 52 -6.14 -5.76 -7.67
N LEU A 53 -6.82 -4.89 -8.41
CA LEU A 53 -8.08 -5.24 -9.09
C LEU A 53 -7.84 -6.30 -10.17
N GLY A 54 -6.77 -6.16 -10.96
CA GLY A 54 -6.37 -7.17 -11.95
C GLY A 54 -6.11 -8.54 -11.29
N MET A 55 -5.35 -8.56 -10.19
CA MET A 55 -5.09 -9.78 -9.42
C MET A 55 -6.37 -10.41 -8.87
N CYS A 56 -7.33 -9.60 -8.43
CA CYS A 56 -8.63 -10.08 -7.95
C CYS A 56 -9.36 -10.88 -9.05
N PHE A 57 -9.39 -10.37 -10.29
CA PHE A 57 -10.00 -11.10 -11.41
C PHE A 57 -9.30 -12.42 -11.71
N VAL A 58 -7.96 -12.46 -11.65
CA VAL A 58 -7.22 -13.70 -11.90
C VAL A 58 -7.46 -14.75 -10.81
N ILE A 59 -7.56 -14.33 -9.54
CA ILE A 59 -7.91 -15.23 -8.44
C ILE A 59 -9.32 -15.77 -8.62
N MET A 60 -10.28 -14.93 -9.02
CA MET A 60 -11.67 -15.36 -9.26
C MET A 60 -11.79 -16.37 -10.40
N THR A 61 -10.91 -16.33 -11.40
CA THR A 61 -10.89 -17.33 -12.48
C THR A 61 -10.15 -18.63 -12.11
N GLY A 62 -9.68 -18.77 -10.87
CA GLY A 62 -8.97 -19.95 -10.37
C GLY A 62 -7.46 -19.93 -10.66
N GLY A 63 -6.92 -18.81 -11.14
CA GLY A 63 -5.48 -18.62 -11.32
C GLY A 63 -4.82 -18.12 -10.03
N ILE A 64 -3.70 -18.74 -9.64
CA ILE A 64 -2.80 -18.20 -8.61
C ILE A 64 -1.73 -17.39 -9.34
N ASP A 65 -2.10 -16.19 -9.79
CA ASP A 65 -1.17 -15.37 -10.58
C ASP A 65 -0.19 -14.61 -9.68
N LEU A 66 0.97 -15.23 -9.49
CA LEU A 66 2.11 -14.65 -8.78
C LEU A 66 2.98 -13.76 -9.69
N SER A 67 2.69 -13.69 -10.99
CA SER A 67 3.58 -13.05 -11.98
C SER A 67 3.75 -11.55 -11.73
N VAL A 68 2.70 -10.83 -11.34
CA VAL A 68 2.78 -9.39 -11.08
C VAL A 68 3.60 -9.08 -9.83
N GLY A 69 3.53 -9.93 -8.81
CA GLY A 69 4.41 -9.84 -7.64
C GLY A 69 5.88 -10.08 -8.01
N ALA A 70 6.15 -11.09 -8.83
CA ALA A 70 7.50 -11.42 -9.30
C ALA A 70 8.10 -10.30 -10.19
N VAL A 71 7.30 -9.71 -11.08
CA VAL A 71 7.72 -8.59 -11.93
C VAL A 71 8.00 -7.34 -11.09
N ALA A 72 7.15 -7.01 -10.12
CA ALA A 72 7.38 -5.88 -9.21
C ALA A 72 8.65 -6.08 -8.36
N ALA A 73 8.87 -7.29 -7.86
CA ALA A 73 10.08 -7.64 -7.11
C ALA A 73 11.34 -7.52 -8.00
N LEU A 74 11.33 -8.07 -9.22
CA LEU A 74 12.46 -7.96 -10.13
C LEU A 74 12.74 -6.51 -10.54
N ALA A 75 11.71 -5.74 -10.86
CA ALA A 75 11.83 -4.33 -11.24
C ALA A 75 12.40 -3.47 -10.10
N SER A 76 11.97 -3.71 -8.85
CA SER A 76 12.51 -2.99 -7.68
C SER A 76 13.98 -3.32 -7.41
N VAL A 77 14.40 -4.58 -7.54
CA VAL A 77 15.82 -4.98 -7.44
C VAL A 77 16.64 -4.36 -8.56
N ALA A 78 16.14 -4.40 -9.80
CA ALA A 78 16.81 -3.80 -10.95
C ALA A 78 16.97 -2.28 -10.77
N ALA A 79 15.92 -1.58 -10.34
CA ALA A 79 15.96 -0.15 -10.05
C ALA A 79 16.97 0.19 -8.94
N ALA A 80 16.99 -0.61 -7.86
CA ALA A 80 17.97 -0.43 -6.78
C ALA A 80 19.41 -0.66 -7.26
N LYS A 81 19.66 -1.65 -8.12
CA LYS A 81 20.98 -1.90 -8.72
C LYS A 81 21.40 -0.80 -9.70
N ALA A 82 20.44 -0.18 -10.38
CA ALA A 82 20.69 0.91 -11.32
C ALA A 82 20.83 2.29 -10.66
N SER A 83 20.32 2.46 -9.43
CA SER A 83 20.37 3.74 -8.68
C SER A 83 21.78 4.34 -8.58
N PRO A 84 22.86 3.58 -8.30
CA PRO A 84 24.22 4.12 -8.25
C PRO A 84 24.75 4.62 -9.61
N LEU A 85 24.18 4.17 -10.73
CA LEU A 85 24.59 4.57 -12.07
C LEU A 85 24.05 5.95 -12.47
N GLY A 86 23.20 6.58 -11.63
CA GLY A 86 22.63 7.90 -11.89
C GLY A 86 21.62 7.95 -13.04
N VAL A 87 21.24 6.80 -13.60
CA VAL A 87 20.35 6.68 -14.78
C VAL A 87 18.92 7.13 -14.45
N ALA A 88 18.56 7.18 -13.17
CA ALA A 88 17.34 7.78 -12.68
C ALA A 88 17.63 8.45 -11.32
N GLY A 89 18.23 9.64 -11.38
CA GLY A 89 18.33 10.51 -10.21
C GLY A 89 16.93 10.96 -9.79
N GLY A 90 16.45 10.41 -8.67
CA GLY A 90 15.38 10.97 -7.84
C GLY A 90 14.08 11.34 -8.56
N LEU A 91 13.14 10.40 -8.58
CA LEU A 91 11.86 10.73 -7.98
C LEU A 91 12.03 10.77 -6.45
#